data_AF-A0AA42DRK6-F1
#
_entry.id   AF-A0AA42DRK6-F1
#
_cell.length_a   1.000
_cell.length_b   1.000
_cell.length_c   1.000
_cell.angle_alpha   90.00
_cell.angle_beta   90.00
_cell.angle_gamma   90.00
#
_symmetry.space_group_name_H-M   'P 1'
#
loop_
_entity.id
_entity.type
_entity.pdbx_description
1 polymer ?
#
loop_
_entity_poly.entity_id
_entity_poly.type
_entity_poly.pdbx_seq_one_letter_code
_entity_poly.pdbx_strand_id
1 'polypeptide(L)'
;MITKKKSHAINYERIYQVCAIAAICFLSYVIIAFFLSMSHFLSVFLLFSSIIFLILHLIFKVNPFLVTSFICCILCLLSNIYFIYIQK
;
A
#
# COMPACT_ATOMS: atom_id res chain seq x y z
N MET A 1 -13.07 -8.92 -46.66
CA MET A 1 -13.24 -9.25 -45.22
C MET A 1 -12.35 -8.30 -44.42
N ILE A 2 -12.92 -7.24 -43.85
CA ILE A 2 -12.15 -6.18 -43.18
C ILE A 2 -11.76 -6.71 -41.79
N THR A 3 -10.50 -7.09 -41.62
CA THR A 3 -9.89 -7.43 -40.33
C THR A 3 -9.87 -6.16 -39.47
N LYS A 4 -10.90 -5.99 -38.64
CA LYS A 4 -10.93 -4.98 -37.57
C LYS A 4 -9.72 -5.23 -36.65
N LYS A 5 -8.68 -4.39 -36.74
CA LYS A 5 -7.59 -4.33 -35.76
C LYS A 5 -8.21 -4.16 -34.38
N LYS A 6 -8.07 -5.17 -33.52
CA LYS A 6 -8.41 -5.06 -32.09
C LYS A 6 -7.56 -3.92 -31.52
N SER A 7 -8.20 -2.83 -31.11
CA SER A 7 -7.55 -1.77 -30.36
C SER A 7 -6.92 -2.40 -29.11
N HIS A 8 -5.59 -2.40 -29.02
CA HIS A 8 -4.87 -2.73 -27.80
C HIS A 8 -5.06 -1.56 -26.82
N ALA A 9 -6.26 -1.42 -26.27
CA ALA A 9 -6.49 -0.49 -25.18
C ALA A 9 -5.66 -0.97 -23.99
N ILE A 10 -4.63 -0.19 -23.64
CA ILE A 10 -3.82 -0.42 -22.45
C ILE A 10 -4.76 -0.43 -21.25
N ASN A 11 -4.72 -1.50 -20.45
CA ASN A 11 -5.54 -1.59 -19.25
C ASN A 11 -4.87 -0.79 -18.12
N TYR A 12 -5.14 0.51 -18.11
CA TYR A 12 -4.59 1.44 -17.12
C TYR A 12 -4.98 1.06 -15.69
N GLU A 13 -6.18 0.51 -15.44
CA GLU A 13 -6.60 0.09 -14.10
C GLU A 13 -5.67 -0.97 -13.52
N ARG A 14 -5.31 -1.96 -14.33
CA ARG A 14 -4.38 -3.02 -13.90
C ARG A 14 -2.98 -2.49 -13.64
N ILE A 15 -2.53 -1.50 -14.42
CA ILE A 15 -1.24 -0.82 -14.20
C ILE A 15 -1.27 -0.07 -12.87
N TYR A 16 -2.32 0.71 -12.60
CA TYR A 16 -2.47 1.43 -11.34
C TYR A 16 -2.50 0.50 -10.12
N GLN A 17 -3.19 -0.64 -10.22
CA GLN A 17 -3.19 -1.65 -9.15
C GLN A 17 -1.77 -2.18 -8.88
N VAL A 18 -1.03 -2.55 -9.92
CA VAL A 18 0.35 -3.05 -9.77
C VAL A 18 1.26 -1.97 -9.17
N CYS A 19 1.15 -0.73 -9.63
CA CYS A 19 1.89 0.39 -9.07
C CYS A 19 1.55 0.63 -7.59
N ALA A 20 0.28 0.55 -7.21
CA ALA A 20 -0.15 0.72 -5.82
C ALA A 20 0.39 -0.41 -4.92
N ILE A 21 0.34 -1.66 -5.37
CA ILE A 21 0.92 -2.79 -4.64
C ILE A 21 2.42 -2.60 -4.45
N ALA A 22 3.14 -2.24 -5.52
CA ALA A 22 4.58 -1.98 -5.46
C ALA A 22 4.92 -0.83 -4.48
N ALA A 23 4.13 0.24 -4.48
CA ALA A 23 4.28 1.36 -3.56
C ALA A 23 4.05 0.93 -2.10
N ILE A 24 3.00 0.14 -1.82
CA ILE A 24 2.72 -0.38 -0.47
C ILE A 24 3.86 -1.25 0.03
N CYS A 25 4.39 -2.15 -0.82
CA CYS A 25 5.51 -3.01 -0.45
C CYS A 25 6.77 -2.19 -0.17
N PHE A 26 7.08 -1.20 -1.02
CA PHE A 26 8.24 -0.33 -0.84
C PHE A 26 8.13 0.49 0.46
N LEU A 27 6.99 1.13 0.70
CA LEU A 27 6.75 1.90 1.91
C LEU A 27 6.81 1.03 3.17
N SER A 28 6.20 -0.15 3.13
CA SER A 28 6.25 -1.11 4.25
C SER A 28 7.68 -1.54 4.54
N TYR A 29 8.49 -1.79 3.51
CA TYR A 29 9.92 -2.09 3.67
C TYR A 29 10.68 -0.93 4.35
N VAL A 30 10.47 0.31 3.90
CA VAL A 30 11.09 1.49 4.52
C VAL A 30 10.69 1.60 6.00
N ILE A 31 9.41 1.38 6.33
CA ILE A 31 8.94 1.40 7.71
C ILE A 31 9.61 0.32 8.56
N ILE A 32 9.70 -0.90 8.05
CA ILE A 32 10.33 -2.01 8.75
C ILE A 32 11.83 -1.76 8.96
N ALA A 33 12.52 -1.29 7.93
CA ALA A 33 13.97 -1.12 7.95
C ALA A 33 14.43 0.05 8.83
N PHE A 34 13.72 1.18 8.80
CA PHE A 34 14.18 2.41 9.45
C PHE A 34 13.42 2.76 10.72
N PHE A 35 12.13 2.44 10.78
CA PHE A 35 11.26 2.95 11.84
C PHE A 35 10.87 1.88 12.85
N LEU A 36 10.97 0.59 12.54
CA LEU A 36 10.48 -0.48 13.44
C LEU A 36 11.13 -0.46 14.81
N SER A 37 12.44 -0.17 14.90
CA SER A 37 13.17 -0.09 16.17
C SER A 37 12.75 1.07 17.07
N MET A 38 12.11 2.10 16.49
CA MET A 38 11.63 3.29 17.19
C MET A 38 10.11 3.45 17.07
N SER A 39 9.41 2.42 16.60
CA SER A 39 7.98 2.52 16.27
C SER A 39 7.12 2.36 17.51
N HIS A 40 6.17 3.27 17.67
CA HIS A 40 5.11 3.12 18.66
C HIS A 40 4.13 2.02 18.28
N PHE A 41 3.45 1.46 19.29
CA PHE A 41 2.45 0.42 19.13
C PHE A 41 1.40 0.74 18.05
N LEU A 42 0.94 2.00 17.98
CA LEU A 42 -0.02 2.45 16.96
C LEU A 42 0.54 2.32 15.53
N SER A 43 1.79 2.71 15.31
CA SER A 43 2.45 2.58 14.01
C SER A 43 2.59 1.12 13.61
N VAL A 44 2.98 0.25 14.54
CA VAL A 44 3.10 -1.20 14.31
C VAL A 44 1.73 -1.80 13.97
N PHE A 45 0.68 -1.43 14.70
CA PHE A 45 -0.69 -1.87 14.42
C PHE A 45 -1.16 -1.46 13.01
N LEU A 46 -0.91 -0.20 12.61
CA LEU A 46 -1.25 0.30 11.28
C LEU A 46 -0.49 -0.44 10.17
N LEU A 47 0.77 -0.79 10.40
CA LEU A 47 1.57 -1.58 9.45
C LEU A 47 1.00 -2.99 9.26
N PHE A 48 0.70 -3.70 10.35
CA PHE A 48 0.08 -5.02 10.26
C PHE A 48 -1.30 -4.96 9.61
N SER A 49 -2.11 -3.96 9.94
CA SER A 49 -3.41 -3.74 9.31
C SER A 49 -3.27 -3.50 7.80
N SER A 50 -2.31 -2.68 7.38
CA SER A 50 -1.98 -2.46 5.96
C SER A 50 -1.64 -3.78 5.24
N ILE A 51 -0.82 -4.63 5.85
CA ILE A 51 -0.43 -5.94 5.29
C ILE A 51 -1.64 -6.87 5.18
N ILE A 52 -2.49 -6.95 6.21
CA ILE A 52 -3.70 -7.78 6.20
C ILE A 52 -4.64 -7.35 5.07
N PHE A 53 -4.87 -6.04 4.91
CA PHE A 53 -5.70 -5.53 3.81
C PHE A 53 -5.09 -5.81 2.43
N LEU A 54 -3.76 -5.75 2.31
CA LEU A 54 -3.08 -6.12 1.06
C LEU A 54 -3.31 -7.60 0.73
N ILE A 55 -3.20 -8.50 1.72
CA ILE A 55 -3.46 -9.94 1.54
C ILE A 55 -4.92 -10.17 1.16
N LEU A 56 -5.86 -9.50 1.83
CA LEU A 56 -7.30 -9.56 1.49
C LEU A 56 -7.55 -9.08 0.05
N HIS A 57 -6.88 -8.02 -0.40
CA HIS A 57 -6.95 -7.59 -1.80
C HIS A 57 -6.43 -8.67 -2.76
N LEU A 58 -5.30 -9.33 -2.44
CA LEU A 58 -4.74 -10.38 -3.31
C LEU A 58 -5.66 -11.60 -3.43
N ILE A 59 -6.39 -11.95 -2.36
CA ILE A 59 -7.32 -13.08 -2.34
C ILE A 59 -8.64 -12.71 -3.03
N PHE A 60 -9.29 -11.63 -2.59
CA PHE A 60 -10.64 -11.29 -3.04
C PHE A 60 -10.68 -10.39 -4.28
N LYS A 61 -9.53 -9.78 -4.67
CA LYS A 61 -9.40 -8.83 -5.78
C LYS A 61 -10.35 -7.63 -5.69
N VAL A 62 -10.71 -7.25 -4.46
CA VAL A 62 -11.61 -6.13 -4.16
C VAL A 62 -10.78 -4.85 -4.01
N ASN A 63 -11.00 -3.87 -4.88
CA ASN A 63 -10.26 -2.60 -4.91
C ASN A 63 -10.30 -1.81 -3.59
N PRO A 64 -11.43 -1.73 -2.85
CA PRO A 64 -11.45 -1.11 -1.53
C PRO A 64 -10.35 -1.56 -0.57
N PHE A 65 -9.99 -2.86 -0.56
CA PHE A 65 -8.93 -3.36 0.31
C PHE A 65 -7.53 -2.83 -0.07
N LEU A 66 -7.29 -2.58 -1.35
CA LEU A 66 -6.04 -1.96 -1.81
C LEU A 66 -5.96 -0.50 -1.35
N VAL A 67 -7.07 0.23 -1.46
CA VAL A 67 -7.15 1.63 -1.03
C VAL A 67 -7.01 1.74 0.49
N THR A 68 -7.68 0.88 1.27
CA THR A 68 -7.53 0.89 2.73
C THR A 68 -6.11 0.50 3.15
N SER A 69 -5.49 -0.48 2.50
CA SER A 69 -4.08 -0.84 2.72
C SER A 69 -3.16 0.36 2.47
N PHE A 70 -3.33 1.06 1.35
CA PHE A 70 -2.55 2.23 1.01
C PHE A 70 -2.69 3.36 2.05
N ILE A 71 -3.92 3.64 2.48
CA ILE A 71 -4.21 4.66 3.51
C ILE A 71 -3.56 4.28 4.84
N CYS A 72 -3.68 3.02 5.29
CA CYS A 72 -3.03 2.53 6.50
C CYS A 72 -1.50 2.68 6.42
N CYS A 73 -0.91 2.41 5.26
CA CYS A 73 0.53 2.57 5.04
C CYS A 73 0.97 4.04 5.17
N ILE A 74 0.21 4.99 4.60
CA ILE A 74 0.47 6.43 4.74
C ILE A 74 0.31 6.87 6.19
N LEU A 75 -0.77 6.46 6.87
CA LEU A 75 -1.00 6.80 8.28
C LEU A 75 0.08 6.24 9.19
N CYS A 76 0.58 5.02 8.92
CA CYS A 76 1.72 4.45 9.63
C CYS A 76 2.97 5.32 9.49
N LEU A 77 3.25 5.80 8.28
CA LEU A 77 4.40 6.67 8.02
C LEU A 77 4.26 8.02 8.73
N LEU A 78 3.08 8.65 8.67
CA LEU A 78 2.81 9.91 9.37
C LEU A 78 2.89 9.74 10.89
N SER A 79 2.36 8.65 11.43
CA SER A 79 2.45 8.31 12.85
C SER A 79 3.91 8.18 13.28
N ASN A 80 4.73 7.44 12.52
CA ASN A 80 6.16 7.32 12.80
C ASN A 80 6.89 8.66 12.78
N ILE A 81 6.63 9.52 11.79
CA ILE A 81 7.22 10.85 11.74
C ILE A 81 6.78 11.68 12.96
N TYR A 82 5.50 11.66 13.30
CA TYR A 82 4.97 12.41 14.43
C TYR A 82 5.65 12.00 15.75
N PHE A 83 5.70 10.70 16.04
CA PHE A 83 6.30 10.21 17.29
C PHE A 83 7.81 10.46 17.36
N ILE A 84 8.53 10.28 16.24
CA ILE A 84 10.00 10.45 16.23
C ILE A 84 10.41 11.92 16.35
N TYR A 85 9.70 12.83 15.68
CA TYR A 85 10.14 14.21 15.54
C TYR A 85 9.41 15.20 16.45
N ILE A 86 8.13 14.95 16.79
CA ILE A 86 7.31 15.90 17.55
C ILE A 86 7.19 15.48 19.01
N GLN A 87 6.99 14.19 19.28
CA GLN A 87 6.81 13.67 20.64
C GLN A 87 8.12 13.16 21.25
N LYS A 88 9.20 13.94 21.05
CA LYS A 88 10.52 13.67 21.63
C LYS A 88 10.51 13.80 23.15
#